data_AF-A0AAU8DTF7-F1
#
_entry.id   AF-A0AAU8DTF7-F1
#
_cell.length_a   1.000
_cell.length_b   1.000
_cell.length_c   1.000
_cell.angle_alpha   90.00
_cell.angle_beta   90.00
_cell.angle_gamma   90.00
#
_symmetry.space_group_name_H-M   'P 1'
#
loop_
_entity.id
_entity.type
_entity.pdbx_description
1 polymer ?
#
loop_
_entity_poly.entity_id
_entity_poly.type
_entity_poly.pdbx_seq_one_letter_code
_entity_poly.pdbx_strand_id
1 'polypeptide(L)' 'MGDFAAVWQEQDEQTRQWLIDHNGEVLPSDVLKRLTASAGDASELGWLDLHDPDEPVLTDSAVDWIESTANGE' A
#
# COMPACT_ATOMS: atom_id res chain seq x y z
N MET A 1 -10.03 -1.27 -6.13
CA MET A 1 -8.78 -2.06 -6.15
C MET A 1 -7.95 -1.95 -7.42
N GLY A 2 -8.49 -1.56 -8.59
CA GLY A 2 -7.70 -1.51 -9.84
C GLY A 2 -6.39 -0.72 -9.76
N ASP A 3 -6.42 0.48 -9.17
CA ASP A 3 -5.23 1.31 -8.97
C ASP A 3 -4.19 0.67 -8.04
N PHE A 4 -4.62 0.09 -6.91
CA PHE A 4 -3.67 -0.55 -5.98
C PHE A 4 -3.02 -1.79 -6.60
N ALA A 5 -3.78 -2.58 -7.36
CA ALA A 5 -3.25 -3.75 -8.07
C ALA A 5 -2.20 -3.34 -9.13
N ALA A 6 -2.36 -2.20 -9.79
CA ALA A 6 -1.35 -1.67 -10.72
C ALA A 6 -0.07 -1.26 -9.98
N VAL A 7 -0.20 -0.50 -8.89
CA VAL A 7 0.93 -0.10 -8.03
C VAL A 7 1.66 -1.32 -7.49
N TRP A 8 0.92 -2.34 -7.05
CA TRP A 8 1.46 -3.61 -6.59
C TRP A 8 2.35 -4.27 -7.65
N GLN A 9 1.91 -4.33 -8.91
CA GLN A 9 2.66 -4.93 -10.02
C GLN A 9 3.98 -4.19 -10.34
N GLU A 10 4.12 -2.94 -9.92
CA GLU A 10 5.35 -2.15 -10.11
C GLU A 10 6.34 -2.29 -8.96
N GLN A 11 5.90 -2.73 -7.78
CA GLN A 11 6.77 -2.90 -6.62
C GLN A 11 7.74 -4.06 -6.79
N ASP A 12 8.96 -3.89 -6.29
CA ASP A 12 9.92 -4.97 -6.16
C ASP A 12 9.52 -6.00 -5.09
N GLU A 13 10.12 -7.18 -5.15
CA GLU A 13 9.79 -8.31 -4.27
C GLU A 13 9.97 -7.99 -2.79
N GLN A 14 10.96 -7.18 -2.43
CA GLN A 14 11.21 -6.78 -1.05
C GLN A 14 10.11 -5.84 -0.54
N THR A 15 9.68 -4.88 -1.35
CA THR A 15 8.58 -3.98 -1.00
C THR A 15 7.26 -4.74 -0.88
N ARG A 16 6.96 -5.67 -1.80
CA ARG A 16 5.76 -6.53 -1.69
C ARG A 16 5.80 -7.39 -0.44
N GLN A 17 6.94 -8.00 -0.12
CA GLN A 17 7.08 -8.83 1.07
C GLN A 17 6.89 -8.03 2.35
N TRP A 18 7.39 -6.79 2.40
CA TRP A 18 7.15 -5.89 3.53
C TRP A 18 5.66 -5.56 3.67
N LEU A 19 4.98 -5.24 2.57
CA LEU A 19 3.54 -4.96 2.60
C LEU A 19 2.73 -6.17 3.04
N ILE A 20 3.17 -7.38 2.72
CA ILE A 20 2.54 -8.62 3.19
C ILE A 20 2.65 -8.78 4.70
N ASP A 21 3.84 -8.53 5.25
CA ASP A 21 4.13 -8.77 6.68
C ASP A 21 3.57 -7.65 7.58
N HIS A 22 3.45 -6.43 7.03
CA HIS A 22 3.19 -5.19 7.77
C HIS A 22 2.00 -4.38 7.23
N ASN A 23 1.02 -5.01 6.54
CA ASN A 23 -0.09 -4.30 5.87
C ASN A 23 -0.96 -3.43 6.81
N GLY A 24 -1.04 -3.76 8.11
CA GLY A 24 -1.77 -3.00 9.12
C GLY A 24 -0.94 -1.97 9.88
N GLU A 25 0.33 -1.79 9.52
CA GLU A 25 1.26 -0.88 10.19
C GLU A 25 1.43 0.44 9.44
N VAL A 26 1.98 1.44 10.13
CA VAL A 26 2.33 2.73 9.52
C VAL A 26 3.35 2.52 8.41
N LEU A 27 3.07 3.08 7.25
CA LEU A 27 3.94 3.03 6.10
C LEU A 27 5.17 3.89 6.34
N PRO A 28 6.38 3.31 6.40
CA PRO A 28 7.60 4.09 6.50
C PRO A 28 7.78 4.92 5.22
N SER A 29 8.44 6.07 5.36
CA SER A 29 8.56 7.07 4.29
C SER A 29 9.14 6.50 2.98
N ASP A 30 10.07 5.54 3.07
CA ASP A 30 10.65 4.85 1.91
C ASP A 30 9.65 3.98 1.18
N VAL A 31 8.78 3.25 1.88
CA VAL A 31 7.72 2.41 1.28
C VAL A 31 6.65 3.30 0.67
N LEU A 32 6.20 4.32 1.41
CA LEU A 32 5.23 5.29 0.91
C LEU A 32 5.73 5.93 -0.40
N LYS A 33 6.99 6.39 -0.43
CA LYS A 33 7.58 7.00 -1.61
C LYS A 33 7.61 6.06 -2.82
N ARG A 34 7.84 4.76 -2.62
CA ARG A 34 7.82 3.76 -3.70
C ARG A 34 6.40 3.51 -4.21
N LEU A 35 5.43 3.41 -3.31
CA LEU A 35 4.03 3.21 -3.64
C LEU A 35 3.44 4.41 -4.41
N THR A 36 3.81 5.64 -4.03
CA THR A 36 3.31 6.85 -4.69
C THR A 36 4.11 7.26 -5.92
N ALA A 37 5.28 6.65 -6.17
CA ALA A 37 6.17 7.03 -7.28
C ALA A 37 5.49 6.91 -8.65
N SER A 38 4.61 5.93 -8.82
CA SER A 38 3.86 5.69 -10.05
C SER A 38 2.35 5.97 -9.93
N ALA A 39 1.85 6.19 -8.72
CA ALA A 39 0.41 6.33 -8.45
C ALA A 39 -0.12 7.77 -8.50
N GLY A 40 0.75 8.78 -8.51
CA GLY A 40 0.35 10.20 -8.47
C GLY A 40 0.21 10.75 -7.04
N ASP A 41 -0.63 11.78 -6.87
CA ASP A 41 -0.81 12.47 -5.58
C ASP A 41 -1.39 11.54 -4.51
N ALA A 42 -0.67 11.40 -3.39
CA ALA A 42 -1.01 10.51 -2.28
C ALA A 42 -2.43 10.74 -1.72
N SER A 43 -2.93 11.98 -1.77
CA SER A 43 -4.26 12.37 -1.29
C SER A 43 -5.42 11.88 -2.16
N GLU A 44 -5.15 11.42 -3.38
CA GLU A 44 -6.17 10.88 -4.29
C GLU A 44 -6.19 9.35 -4.31
N LEU A 45 -5.29 8.70 -3.57
CA LEU A 45 -5.13 7.26 -3.54
C LEU A 45 -6.13 6.62 -2.59
N GLY A 46 -7.23 6.10 -3.13
CA GLY A 46 -8.27 5.42 -2.33
C GLY A 46 -7.86 4.13 -1.61
N TRP A 47 -6.58 3.77 -1.65
CA TRP A 47 -5.99 2.66 -0.91
C TRP A 47 -5.07 3.13 0.24
N LEU A 48 -4.83 4.44 0.34
CA LEU A 48 -4.03 5.09 1.37
C LEU A 48 -4.95 5.90 2.28
N ASP A 49 -4.89 5.63 3.58
CA ASP A 49 -5.54 6.44 4.59
C ASP A 49 -4.53 7.47 5.13
N LEU A 50 -4.85 8.75 4.94
CA LEU A 50 -4.04 9.90 5.34
C LEU A 50 -4.69 10.68 6.48
N HIS A 51 -5.49 10.01 7.33
CA HIS A 51 -6.19 10.69 8.42
C HIS A 51 -5.21 11.37 9.39
N ASP A 52 -4.03 10.77 9.59
CA ASP A 52 -2.85 11.40 10.15
C ASP A 52 -1.72 11.48 9.11
N PRO A 53 -1.26 12.68 8.70
CA PRO A 53 -0.24 12.82 7.66
C PRO A 53 1.15 12.34 8.11
N ASP A 54 1.38 12.23 9.42
CA ASP A 54 2.60 11.68 10.01
C ASP A 54 2.55 10.15 10.16
N GLU A 55 1.36 9.55 10.07
CA GLU A 55 1.12 8.11 10.26
C GLU A 55 0.27 7.52 9.11
N PRO A 56 0.76 7.60 7.86
CA PRO A 56 0.03 7.07 6.71
C PRO A 56 -0.11 5.54 6.82
N VAL A 57 -1.33 5.02 6.65
CA VAL A 57 -1.62 3.57 6.71
C VAL A 57 -2.37 3.12 5.46
N LEU A 58 -2.35 1.81 5.19
CA LEU A 58 -3.23 1.24 4.17
C LEU A 58 -4.68 1.27 4.67
N THR A 59 -5.61 1.55 3.76
CA THR A 59 -7.04 1.38 4.07
C THR A 59 -7.36 -0.09 4.33
N ASP A 60 -8.41 -0.36 5.13
CA ASP A 60 -8.90 -1.71 5.41
C ASP A 60 -9.16 -2.52 4.12
N SER A 61 -9.69 -1.86 3.09
CA SER A 61 -9.86 -2.49 1.78
C SER A 61 -8.54 -2.91 1.14
N ALA A 62 -7.50 -2.07 1.22
CA ALA A 62 -6.13 -2.36 0.74
C ALA A 62 -5.50 -3.54 1.47
N VAL A 63 -5.69 -3.61 2.79
CA VAL A 63 -5.26 -4.73 3.62
C VAL A 63 -5.93 -6.03 3.17
N ASP A 64 -7.26 -6.06 3.10
CA ASP A 64 -8.06 -7.23 2.69
C ASP A 64 -7.66 -7.75 1.30
N TRP A 65 -7.37 -6.85 0.37
CA TRP A 65 -6.89 -7.26 -0.96
C TRP A 65 -5.49 -7.90 -0.92
N ILE A 66 -4.57 -7.41 -0.09
CA ILE A 66 -3.25 -8.04 0.09
C ILE A 66 -3.44 -9.42 0.70
N GLU A 67 -4.27 -9.55 1.73
CA GLU A 67 -4.55 -10.83 2.38
C GLU A 67 -5.10 -11.85 1.38
N SER A 68 -6.08 -11.45 0.56
CA SER A 68 -6.67 -12.38 -0.42
C SER A 68 -5.79 -12.64 -1.65
N THR A 69 -5.08 -11.63 -2.15
CA THR A 69 -4.32 -11.75 -3.41
C THR A 69 -2.90 -12.25 -3.21
N ALA A 70 -2.25 -11.86 -2.12
CA ALA A 70 -0.83 -12.10 -1.88
C ALA A 70 -0.59 -13.13 -0.78
N ASN A 71 -1.36 -13.11 0.32
CA ASN A 71 -1.29 -14.16 1.36
C ASN A 71 -2.12 -15.41 1.01
N GLY A 72 -3.06 -15.29 0.06
CA GLY A 72 -3.87 -16.40 -0.41
C GLY A 72 -4.94 -16.84 0.60
N GLU A 73 -5.36 -15.93 1.48
CA GLU A 73 -6.47 -16.13 2.42
C GLU A 73 -7.85 -15.95 1.76
#